data_AF-A0A846WWZ6-F1
#
_entry.id   AF-A0A846WWZ6-F1
#
_cell.length_a   1.000
_cell.length_b   1.000
_cell.length_c   1.000
_cell.angle_alpha   90.00
_cell.angle_beta   90.00
_cell.angle_gamma   90.00
#
_symmetry.space_group_name_H-M   'P 1'
#
loop_
_entity.id
_entity.type
_entity.pdbx_description
1 polymer ?
#
loop_
_entity_poly.entity_id
_entity_poly.type
_entity_poly.pdbx_seq_one_letter_code
_entity_poly.pdbx_strand_id
1 'polypeptide(L)'
;MLIGELARRSGVSTRMLRHYDRLGLVTPTGRTSGGYREYSDADVRRLFEVESLRTLGLTLPEVGAALDEAAYEPMQVVEDLIDRTRDRIAAEQELLARLQRVAATAPTQWADVLDAVAMLRALQSPSGAQRIRAALSGDDTRPPVAELAKAALAEHDPNVFGALRWSLARAGDAALDHLADGLAATDPRVRLRAVEAVTAIDSERTATILLPALADADDDVRDRAATALAARGSAESIDPLVSMIVAGRRDVEAAEYLGALAERGGSGRVLAGLRPHLDAADPAVRLRIVQALAEIPGVDGQRLLEEMTADVDPTVAATATAVLRARDVGARVIGR
;
A
#
# COMPACT_ATOMS: atom_id res chain seq x y z
N MET A 1 -63.26 7.38 10.53
CA MET A 1 -62.58 6.41 11.44
C MET A 1 -62.08 7.13 12.69
N LEU A 2 -62.35 6.62 13.89
CA LEU A 2 -61.93 7.25 15.14
C LEU A 2 -60.44 7.07 15.43
N ILE A 3 -59.82 8.01 16.14
CA ILE A 3 -58.37 7.97 16.48
C ILE A 3 -57.91 6.65 17.14
N GLY A 4 -58.73 6.06 18.02
CA GLY A 4 -58.39 4.80 18.70
C GLY A 4 -58.50 3.56 17.80
N GLU A 5 -59.34 3.63 16.77
CA GLU A 5 -59.44 2.60 15.75
C GLU A 5 -58.29 2.71 14.75
N LEU A 6 -57.99 3.94 14.30
CA LEU A 6 -56.85 4.22 13.43
C LEU A 6 -55.53 3.79 14.07
N ALA A 7 -55.33 4.09 15.36
CA ALA A 7 -54.14 3.69 16.09
C ALA A 7 -53.96 2.15 16.14
N ARG A 8 -55.05 1.41 16.38
CA ARG A 8 -55.00 -0.07 16.39
C ARG A 8 -54.70 -0.64 15.00
N ARG A 9 -55.27 -0.05 13.95
CA ARG A 9 -55.12 -0.52 12.57
C ARG A 9 -53.77 -0.19 11.95
N SER A 10 -53.22 0.98 12.27
CA SER A 10 -51.94 1.46 11.73
C SER A 10 -50.73 1.04 12.57
N GLY A 11 -50.94 0.60 13.82
CA GLY A 11 -49.85 0.38 14.77
C GLY A 11 -49.23 1.67 15.33
N VAL A 12 -49.69 2.83 14.88
CA VAL A 12 -49.23 4.14 15.34
C VAL A 12 -49.97 4.53 16.62
N SER A 13 -49.23 4.87 17.67
CA SER A 13 -49.86 5.25 18.94
C SER A 13 -50.77 6.48 18.78
N THR A 14 -51.85 6.57 19.59
CA THR A 14 -52.72 7.75 19.60
C THR A 14 -51.98 9.05 19.97
N ARG A 15 -50.90 8.94 20.76
CA ARG A 15 -49.98 10.04 21.05
C ARG A 15 -49.27 10.52 19.80
N MET A 16 -48.82 9.58 18.96
CA MET A 16 -48.11 9.86 17.73
C MET A 16 -49.05 10.45 16.66
N LEU A 17 -50.27 9.93 16.52
CA LEU A 17 -51.29 10.55 15.65
C LEU A 17 -51.58 12.01 16.04
N ARG A 18 -51.68 12.32 17.34
CA ARG A 18 -51.82 13.71 17.82
C ARG A 18 -50.57 14.55 17.53
N HIS A 19 -49.40 13.92 17.44
CA HIS A 19 -48.16 14.60 17.11
C HIS A 19 -48.08 14.91 15.62
N TYR A 20 -48.48 13.99 14.74
CA TYR A 20 -48.64 14.27 13.30
C TYR A 20 -49.64 15.40 13.04
N ASP A 21 -50.78 15.38 13.72
CA ASP A 21 -51.79 16.46 13.66
C ASP A 21 -51.18 17.82 14.03
N ARG A 22 -50.39 17.89 15.12
CA ARG A 22 -49.67 19.13 15.49
C ARG A 22 -48.63 19.58 14.47
N LEU A 23 -48.04 18.66 13.73
CA LEU A 23 -47.05 18.95 12.69
C LEU A 23 -47.71 19.20 11.31
N GLY A 24 -49.03 19.10 11.20
CA GLY A 24 -49.76 19.23 9.95
C GLY A 24 -49.65 18.02 9.00
N LEU A 25 -48.87 17.00 9.38
CA LEU A 25 -48.56 15.84 8.51
C LEU A 25 -49.78 14.94 8.26
N VAL A 26 -50.60 14.73 9.30
CA VAL A 26 -51.85 13.96 9.24
C VAL A 26 -52.89 14.66 10.11
N THR A 27 -53.76 15.44 9.48
CA THR A 27 -54.77 16.25 10.17
C THR A 27 -56.14 15.56 10.06
N PRO A 28 -56.90 15.42 11.16
CA PRO A 28 -58.23 14.80 11.10
C PRO A 28 -59.20 15.66 10.29
N THR A 29 -59.90 15.04 9.34
CA THR A 29 -60.94 15.70 8.52
C THR A 29 -62.04 16.35 9.37
N GLY A 30 -62.33 15.80 10.56
CA GLY A 30 -63.35 16.35 11.43
C GLY A 30 -63.32 15.85 12.86
N ARG A 31 -64.38 16.19 13.58
CA ARG A 31 -64.66 15.69 14.91
C ARG A 31 -66.09 15.15 14.97
N THR A 32 -66.28 14.06 15.70
CA THR A 32 -67.62 13.56 15.97
C THR A 32 -68.40 14.51 16.88
N SER A 33 -69.72 14.33 16.98
CA SER A 33 -70.59 15.08 17.90
C SER A 33 -70.13 15.02 19.37
N GLY A 34 -69.42 13.96 19.77
CA GLY A 34 -68.79 13.80 21.08
C GLY A 34 -67.38 14.38 21.22
N GLY A 35 -66.88 15.11 20.22
CA GLY A 35 -65.58 15.80 20.24
C GLY A 35 -64.35 14.94 19.91
N TYR A 36 -64.54 13.66 19.53
CA TYR A 36 -63.45 12.76 19.16
C TYR A 36 -62.92 13.07 17.76
N ARG A 37 -61.61 12.95 17.53
CA ARG A 37 -60.99 13.10 16.20
C ARG A 37 -61.45 12.00 15.25
N GLU A 38 -61.87 12.42 14.07
CA GLU A 38 -62.33 11.55 13.00
C GLU A 38 -61.48 11.75 11.75
N TYR A 39 -60.96 10.63 11.23
CA TYR A 39 -60.09 10.55 10.06
C TYR A 39 -60.85 9.94 8.88
N SER A 40 -60.74 10.58 7.72
CA SER A 40 -61.25 10.06 6.45
C SER A 40 -60.31 9.01 5.85
N ASP A 41 -60.74 8.31 4.80
CA ASP A 41 -59.87 7.39 4.07
C ASP A 41 -58.67 8.11 3.42
N ALA A 42 -58.81 9.40 3.10
CA ALA A 42 -57.70 10.22 2.60
C ALA A 42 -56.66 10.46 3.71
N ASP A 43 -57.09 10.76 4.93
CA ASP A 43 -56.18 10.92 6.07
C ASP A 43 -55.46 9.61 6.41
N VAL A 44 -56.15 8.47 6.22
CA VAL A 44 -55.55 7.14 6.39
C VAL A 44 -54.49 6.87 5.32
N ARG A 45 -54.75 7.20 4.04
CA ARG A 45 -53.74 7.09 2.98
C ARG A 45 -52.53 7.98 3.27
N ARG A 46 -52.78 9.22 3.71
CA ARG A 46 -51.73 10.17 4.10
C ARG A 46 -50.87 9.63 5.26
N LEU A 47 -51.49 8.99 6.25
CA LEU A 47 -50.77 8.32 7.33
C LEU A 47 -49.86 7.20 6.80
N PHE A 48 -50.33 6.39 5.84
CA PHE A 48 -49.50 5.36 5.23
C PHE A 48 -48.32 5.95 4.45
N GLU A 49 -48.51 7.02 3.68
CA GLU A 49 -47.43 7.72 2.98
C GLU A 49 -46.37 8.25 3.96
N VAL A 50 -46.81 8.89 5.05
CA VAL A 50 -45.93 9.39 6.11
C VAL A 50 -45.13 8.25 6.72
N GLU A 51 -45.75 7.14 7.11
CA GLU A 51 -45.03 6.00 7.69
C GLU A 51 -44.10 5.33 6.67
N SER A 52 -44.50 5.17 5.42
CA SER A 52 -43.64 4.62 4.36
C SER A 52 -42.38 5.45 4.18
N LEU A 53 -42.49 6.78 4.09
CA LEU A 53 -41.33 7.66 3.98
C LEU A 53 -40.47 7.62 5.24
N ARG A 54 -41.06 7.55 6.44
CA ARG A 54 -40.29 7.36 7.68
C ARG A 54 -39.50 6.05 7.68
N THR A 55 -40.04 4.96 7.12
CA THR A 55 -39.29 3.69 7.04
C THR A 55 -38.07 3.77 6.12
N LEU A 56 -38.07 4.70 5.16
CA LEU A 56 -36.91 5.00 4.30
C LEU A 56 -35.85 5.86 4.98
N GLY A 57 -36.08 6.31 6.21
CA GLY A 57 -35.13 7.10 6.99
C GLY A 57 -35.35 8.61 6.93
N LEU A 58 -36.43 9.09 6.32
CA LEU A 58 -36.80 10.51 6.37
C LEU A 58 -37.21 10.91 7.80
N THR A 59 -36.75 12.08 8.22
CA THR A 59 -37.24 12.77 9.42
C THR A 59 -38.62 13.37 9.18
N LEU A 60 -39.38 13.66 10.25
CA LEU A 60 -40.74 14.22 10.12
C LEU A 60 -40.81 15.54 9.31
N PRO A 61 -39.85 16.49 9.45
CA PRO A 61 -39.82 17.67 8.60
C PRO A 61 -39.61 17.35 7.12
N GLU A 62 -38.72 16.39 6.80
CA GLU A 62 -38.45 15.98 5.41
C GLU A 62 -39.63 15.24 4.80
N VAL A 63 -40.35 14.43 5.59
CA VAL A 63 -41.61 13.82 5.17
C VAL A 63 -42.64 14.90 4.84
N GLY A 64 -42.74 15.96 5.63
CA GLY A 64 -43.61 17.10 5.33
C GLY A 64 -43.23 17.76 4.01
N ALA A 65 -41.96 18.11 3.83
CA ALA A 65 -41.46 18.74 2.62
C ALA A 65 -41.70 17.88 1.36
N ALA A 66 -41.32 16.60 1.39
CA ALA A 66 -41.48 15.68 0.27
C ALA A 66 -42.94 15.45 -0.14
N LEU A 67 -43.86 15.63 0.81
CA LEU A 67 -45.27 15.38 0.61
C LEU A 67 -46.10 16.64 0.34
N ASP A 68 -45.59 17.83 0.66
CA ASP A 68 -46.26 19.12 0.46
C ASP A 68 -45.71 19.86 -0.77
N GLU A 69 -44.44 19.62 -1.14
CA GLU A 69 -43.81 20.21 -2.31
C GLU A 69 -43.90 19.24 -3.50
N ALA A 70 -44.81 19.52 -4.44
CA ALA A 70 -44.84 18.86 -5.75
C ALA A 70 -43.56 19.07 -6.60
N ALA A 71 -42.56 19.79 -6.06
CA ALA A 71 -41.29 20.11 -6.68
C ALA A 71 -40.15 19.13 -6.33
N TYR A 72 -40.32 18.27 -5.32
CA TYR A 72 -39.38 17.18 -5.06
C TYR A 72 -39.73 16.00 -5.95
N GLU A 73 -38.93 15.77 -6.99
CA GLU A 73 -39.01 14.54 -7.75
C GLU A 73 -38.70 13.36 -6.82
N PRO A 74 -39.58 12.34 -6.70
CA PRO A 74 -39.37 11.23 -5.76
C PRO A 74 -38.01 10.54 -5.90
N MET A 75 -37.46 10.50 -7.12
CA MET A 75 -36.14 9.96 -7.38
C MET A 75 -35.03 10.79 -6.72
N GLN A 76 -35.12 12.12 -6.74
CA GLN A 76 -34.13 13.00 -6.11
C GLN A 76 -34.10 12.81 -4.59
N VAL A 77 -35.27 12.68 -3.95
CA VAL A 77 -35.35 12.40 -2.50
C VAL A 77 -34.69 11.06 -2.17
N VAL A 78 -34.89 10.03 -3.01
CA VAL A 78 -34.27 8.72 -2.83
C VAL A 78 -32.75 8.78 -3.07
N GLU A 79 -32.29 9.48 -4.10
CA GLU A 79 -30.85 9.70 -4.36
C GLU A 79 -30.17 10.41 -3.19
N ASP A 80 -30.76 11.48 -2.68
CA ASP A 80 -30.24 12.22 -1.51
C ASP A 80 -30.19 11.33 -0.25
N LEU A 81 -31.15 10.44 -0.05
CA LEU A 81 -31.14 9.48 1.06
C LEU A 81 -30.05 8.42 0.90
N ILE A 82 -29.87 7.93 -0.33
CA ILE A 82 -28.81 6.97 -0.65
C ILE A 82 -27.45 7.61 -0.35
N ASP A 83 -27.21 8.84 -0.80
CA ASP A 83 -25.91 9.50 -0.63
C ASP A 83 -25.64 9.84 0.84
N ARG A 84 -26.60 10.39 1.57
CA ARG A 84 -26.47 10.60 3.02
C ARG A 84 -26.23 9.30 3.79
N THR A 85 -26.85 8.21 3.35
CA THR A 85 -26.65 6.88 3.95
C THR A 85 -25.25 6.35 3.65
N ARG A 86 -24.76 6.52 2.42
CA ARG A 86 -23.38 6.17 2.04
C ARG A 86 -22.37 6.96 2.87
N ASP A 87 -22.57 8.26 3.04
CA ASP A 87 -21.71 9.12 3.87
C ASP A 87 -21.67 8.65 5.32
N ARG A 88 -22.83 8.32 5.90
CA ARG A 88 -22.90 7.76 7.25
C ARG A 88 -22.19 6.41 7.36
N ILE A 89 -22.36 5.52 6.38
CA ILE A 89 -21.66 4.23 6.35
C ILE A 89 -20.15 4.45 6.29
N ALA A 90 -19.67 5.36 5.43
CA ALA A 90 -18.25 5.68 5.33
C ALA A 90 -17.69 6.24 6.65
N ALA A 91 -18.42 7.14 7.33
CA ALA A 91 -18.01 7.68 8.62
C ALA A 91 -17.95 6.62 9.73
N GLU A 92 -18.94 5.72 9.78
CA GLU A 92 -18.97 4.59 10.72
C GLU A 92 -17.85 3.58 10.43
N GLN A 93 -17.56 3.31 9.17
CA GLN A 93 -16.43 2.46 8.76
C GLN A 93 -15.09 3.06 9.19
N GLU A 94 -14.89 4.38 9.07
CA GLU A 94 -13.66 5.04 9.55
C GLU A 94 -13.59 5.06 11.09
N LEU A 95 -14.71 5.19 11.78
CA LEU A 95 -14.74 5.01 13.25
C LEU A 95 -14.36 3.58 13.63
N LEU A 96 -14.96 2.58 12.99
CA LEU A 96 -14.63 1.17 13.22
C LEU A 96 -13.14 0.89 12.98
N ALA A 97 -12.59 1.39 11.87
CA ALA A 97 -11.16 1.24 11.57
C ALA A 97 -10.27 1.87 12.65
N ARG A 98 -10.61 3.07 13.15
CA ARG A 98 -9.89 3.70 14.27
C ARG A 98 -9.97 2.87 15.54
N LEU A 99 -11.14 2.33 15.87
CA LEU A 99 -11.34 1.49 17.05
C LEU A 99 -10.55 0.18 16.94
N GLN A 100 -10.51 -0.45 15.76
CA GLN A 100 -9.71 -1.64 15.49
C GLN A 100 -8.21 -1.38 15.62
N ARG A 101 -7.71 -0.25 15.13
CA ARG A 101 -6.29 0.16 15.30
C ARG A 101 -5.91 0.29 16.77
N VAL A 102 -6.77 0.89 17.59
CA VAL A 102 -6.56 1.00 19.04
C VAL A 102 -6.67 -0.37 19.72
N ALA A 103 -7.65 -1.19 19.34
CA ALA A 103 -7.79 -2.54 19.91
C ALA A 103 -6.58 -3.43 19.60
N ALA A 104 -5.93 -3.25 18.45
CA ALA A 104 -4.72 -3.99 18.06
C ALA A 104 -3.50 -3.69 18.95
N THR A 105 -3.50 -2.62 19.75
CA THR A 105 -2.45 -2.37 20.77
C THR A 105 -2.73 -3.10 22.08
N ALA A 106 -3.80 -3.90 22.16
CA ALA A 106 -4.22 -4.67 23.34
C ALA A 106 -4.22 -3.85 24.65
N PRO A 107 -4.91 -2.69 24.71
CA PRO A 107 -4.90 -1.85 25.89
C PRO A 107 -5.59 -2.55 27.08
N THR A 108 -5.00 -2.43 28.26
CA THR A 108 -5.51 -3.01 29.51
C THR A 108 -6.17 -1.97 30.41
N GLN A 109 -5.89 -0.68 30.19
CA GLN A 109 -6.40 0.46 30.93
C GLN A 109 -6.61 1.68 30.02
N TRP A 110 -7.33 2.70 30.52
CA TRP A 110 -7.58 3.93 29.77
C TRP A 110 -6.30 4.70 29.39
N ALA A 111 -5.25 4.62 30.20
CA ALA A 111 -3.96 5.22 29.88
C ALA A 111 -3.39 4.64 28.57
N ASP A 112 -3.38 3.31 28.43
CA ASP A 112 -2.92 2.61 27.22
C ASP A 112 -3.70 3.04 25.98
N VAL A 113 -5.02 3.28 26.11
CA VAL A 113 -5.85 3.79 25.01
C VAL A 113 -5.40 5.18 24.57
N LEU A 114 -5.14 6.08 25.51
CA LEU A 114 -4.69 7.43 25.21
C LEU A 114 -3.29 7.44 24.59
N ASP A 115 -2.39 6.58 25.09
CA ASP A 115 -1.05 6.40 24.55
C ASP A 115 -1.11 5.84 23.13
N ALA A 116 -1.96 4.84 22.87
CA ALA A 116 -2.19 4.29 21.54
C ALA A 116 -2.70 5.36 20.56
N VAL A 117 -3.68 6.17 20.97
CA VAL A 117 -4.21 7.27 20.16
C VAL A 117 -3.13 8.33 19.89
N ALA A 118 -2.33 8.69 20.90
CA ALA A 118 -1.25 9.66 20.75
C ALA A 118 -0.16 9.16 19.79
N MET A 119 0.22 7.89 19.91
CA MET A 119 1.19 7.22 19.04
C MET A 119 0.72 7.17 17.58
N LEU A 120 -0.53 6.74 17.33
CA LEU A 120 -1.09 6.69 15.98
C LEU A 120 -1.15 8.09 15.34
N ARG A 121 -1.50 9.12 16.13
CA ARG A 121 -1.45 10.52 15.67
C ARG A 121 -0.04 10.99 15.38
N ALA A 122 0.93 10.59 16.21
CA ALA A 122 2.34 10.95 16.01
C ALA A 122 2.92 10.34 14.73
N LEU A 123 2.53 9.10 14.36
CA LEU A 123 2.86 8.50 13.07
C LEU A 123 2.28 9.26 11.87
N GLN A 124 1.15 9.93 12.02
CA GLN A 124 0.51 10.72 10.97
C GLN A 124 0.83 12.22 11.07
N SER A 125 1.77 12.60 11.94
CA SER A 125 2.11 14.00 12.16
C SER A 125 2.73 14.62 10.90
N PRO A 126 2.45 15.89 10.58
CA PRO A 126 3.20 16.60 9.54
C PRO A 126 4.69 16.74 9.88
N SER A 127 5.08 16.63 11.16
CA SER A 127 6.47 16.70 11.60
C SER A 127 7.18 15.34 11.44
N GLY A 128 8.17 15.28 10.55
CA GLY A 128 9.00 14.08 10.38
C GLY A 128 9.69 13.63 11.67
N ALA A 129 10.14 14.56 12.52
CA ALA A 129 10.72 14.22 13.82
C ALA A 129 9.72 13.54 14.77
N GLN A 130 8.45 13.91 14.74
CA GLN A 130 7.41 13.23 15.53
C GLN A 130 7.15 11.82 14.98
N ARG A 131 7.11 11.67 13.65
CA ARG A 131 6.97 10.35 13.01
C ARG A 131 8.14 9.43 13.32
N ILE A 132 9.38 9.92 13.28
CA ILE A 132 10.58 9.16 13.68
C ILE A 132 10.48 8.71 15.13
N ARG A 133 10.14 9.62 16.05
CA ARG A 133 9.99 9.23 17.47
C ARG A 133 8.93 8.16 17.66
N ALA A 134 7.79 8.28 16.95
CA ALA A 134 6.72 7.29 17.01
C ALA A 134 7.13 5.94 16.40
N ALA A 135 7.91 5.95 15.32
CA ALA A 135 8.45 4.73 14.70
C ALA A 135 9.49 4.03 15.58
N LEU A 136 10.25 4.78 16.37
CA LEU A 136 11.31 4.29 17.25
C LEU A 136 10.86 4.11 18.71
N SER A 137 9.55 4.15 18.98
CA SER A 137 9.00 3.90 20.31
C SER A 137 9.40 2.51 20.83
N GLY A 138 9.56 2.39 22.15
CA GLY A 138 9.95 1.14 22.82
C GLY A 138 8.90 0.03 22.69
N ASP A 139 9.26 -1.20 23.07
CA ASP A 139 8.42 -2.39 22.85
C ASP A 139 7.00 -2.27 23.46
N ASP A 140 6.86 -1.64 24.63
CA ASP A 140 5.55 -1.41 25.29
C ASP A 140 4.66 -0.38 24.57
N THR A 141 5.25 0.45 23.71
CA THR A 141 4.58 1.54 22.98
C THR A 141 4.88 1.46 21.49
N ARG A 142 5.14 0.24 20.98
CA ARG A 142 5.39 0.05 19.55
C ARG A 142 4.07 0.17 18.79
N PRO A 143 4.03 0.91 17.68
CA PRO A 143 2.83 0.95 16.86
C PRO A 143 2.50 -0.43 16.27
N PRO A 144 1.22 -0.75 16.05
CA PRO A 144 0.84 -1.97 15.35
C PRO A 144 1.60 -2.13 14.04
N VAL A 145 2.07 -3.33 13.73
CA VAL A 145 2.91 -3.60 12.55
C VAL A 145 2.21 -3.17 11.25
N ALA A 146 0.89 -3.37 11.16
CA ALA A 146 0.08 -2.90 10.05
C ALA A 146 0.16 -1.37 9.84
N GLU A 147 0.17 -0.60 10.93
CA GLU A 147 0.24 0.87 10.87
C GLU A 147 1.66 1.35 10.54
N LEU A 148 2.70 0.64 11.02
CA LEU A 148 4.08 0.89 10.60
C LEU A 148 4.26 0.62 9.11
N ALA A 149 3.72 -0.48 8.59
CA ALA A 149 3.81 -0.82 7.17
C ALA A 149 3.07 0.22 6.32
N LYS A 150 1.84 0.58 6.70
CA LYS A 150 1.07 1.64 6.04
C LYS A 150 1.82 2.98 6.04
N ALA A 151 2.39 3.37 7.17
CA ALA A 151 3.19 4.59 7.26
C ALA A 151 4.43 4.53 6.35
N ALA A 152 5.16 3.41 6.34
CA ALA A 152 6.35 3.23 5.52
C ALA A 152 6.04 3.33 4.02
N LEU A 153 4.95 2.69 3.56
CA LEU A 153 4.53 2.72 2.16
C LEU A 153 4.09 4.11 1.69
N ALA A 154 3.60 4.94 2.61
CA ALA A 154 3.19 6.32 2.34
C ALA A 154 4.30 7.36 2.59
N GLU A 155 5.44 7.00 3.18
CA GLU A 155 6.43 7.98 3.67
C GLU A 155 7.35 8.50 2.56
N HIS A 156 7.49 9.83 2.48
CA HIS A 156 8.29 10.50 1.45
C HIS A 156 9.64 10.99 1.97
N ASP A 157 9.78 11.21 3.28
CA ASP A 157 11.03 11.62 3.91
C ASP A 157 11.94 10.40 4.11
N PRO A 158 13.15 10.36 3.50
CA PRO A 158 14.06 9.22 3.60
C PRO A 158 14.48 8.89 5.04
N ASN A 159 14.61 9.89 5.93
CA ASN A 159 15.01 9.67 7.32
C ASN A 159 13.88 9.01 8.12
N VAL A 160 12.64 9.48 7.90
CA VAL A 160 11.46 8.90 8.53
C VAL A 160 11.23 7.48 8.02
N PHE A 161 11.37 7.29 6.70
CA PHE A 161 11.26 5.99 6.08
C PHE A 161 12.32 5.01 6.59
N GLY A 162 13.57 5.47 6.79
CA GLY A 162 14.62 4.68 7.42
C GLY A 162 14.27 4.21 8.84
N ALA A 163 13.69 5.09 9.67
CA ALA A 163 13.23 4.74 11.01
C ALA A 163 12.09 3.70 10.99
N LEU A 164 11.11 3.88 10.09
CA LEU A 164 10.01 2.93 9.90
C LEU A 164 10.52 1.56 9.44
N ARG A 165 11.46 1.54 8.48
CA ARG A 165 12.12 0.30 8.03
C ARG A 165 12.84 -0.42 9.14
N TRP A 166 13.58 0.30 9.98
CA TRP A 166 14.25 -0.29 11.14
C TRP A 166 13.25 -0.94 12.10
N SER A 167 12.11 -0.28 12.37
CA SER A 167 11.06 -0.86 13.22
C SER A 167 10.38 -2.07 12.58
N LEU A 168 10.14 -2.04 11.26
CA LEU A 168 9.57 -3.16 10.51
C LEU A 168 10.51 -4.36 10.47
N ALA A 169 11.82 -4.14 10.29
CA ALA A 169 12.83 -5.20 10.37
C ALA A 169 12.77 -5.96 11.70
N ARG A 170 12.53 -5.25 12.81
CA ARG A 170 12.35 -5.84 14.14
C ARG A 170 11.05 -6.61 14.31
N ALA A 171 10.03 -6.32 13.50
CA ALA A 171 8.77 -7.07 13.50
C ALA A 171 8.87 -8.38 12.70
N GLY A 172 9.90 -8.53 11.85
CA GLY A 172 10.17 -9.77 11.11
C GLY A 172 9.03 -10.15 10.16
N ASP A 173 8.69 -11.44 10.14
CA ASP A 173 7.67 -12.01 9.24
C ASP A 173 6.30 -11.34 9.35
N ALA A 174 5.91 -10.85 10.54
CA ALA A 174 4.64 -10.15 10.72
C ALA A 174 4.54 -8.87 9.88
N ALA A 175 5.67 -8.24 9.55
CA ALA A 175 5.71 -7.07 8.67
C ALA A 175 5.57 -7.44 7.18
N LEU A 176 6.07 -8.60 6.78
CA LEU A 176 6.06 -9.03 5.38
C LEU A 176 4.63 -9.16 4.83
N ASP A 177 3.71 -9.69 5.63
CA ASP A 177 2.30 -9.86 5.24
C ASP A 177 1.62 -8.51 4.95
N HIS A 178 2.03 -7.44 5.65
CA HIS A 178 1.51 -6.09 5.45
C HIS A 178 2.24 -5.27 4.37
N LEU A 179 3.45 -5.68 3.98
CA LEU A 179 4.24 -5.01 2.95
C LEU A 179 3.99 -5.59 1.55
N ALA A 180 3.52 -6.83 1.45
CA ALA A 180 3.29 -7.52 0.19
C ALA A 180 2.32 -6.75 -0.73
N ASP A 181 1.24 -6.19 -0.20
CA ASP A 181 0.28 -5.39 -0.98
C ASP A 181 0.93 -4.15 -1.61
N GLY A 182 1.94 -3.58 -0.95
CA GLY A 182 2.70 -2.44 -1.46
C GLY A 182 3.46 -2.74 -2.76
N LEU A 183 3.83 -4.01 -2.99
CA LEU A 183 4.48 -4.44 -4.24
C LEU A 183 3.54 -4.44 -5.44
N ALA A 184 2.22 -4.44 -5.23
CA ALA A 184 1.21 -4.37 -6.28
C ALA A 184 0.63 -2.95 -6.45
N ALA A 185 1.20 -1.95 -5.77
CA ALA A 185 0.70 -0.58 -5.84
C ALA A 185 0.83 0.03 -7.24
N THR A 186 -0.12 0.88 -7.62
CA THR A 186 -0.12 1.57 -8.91
C THR A 186 1.06 2.54 -9.06
N ASP A 187 1.42 3.24 -7.98
CA ASP A 187 2.56 4.16 -7.95
C ASP A 187 3.90 3.40 -7.79
N PRO A 188 4.84 3.51 -8.76
CA PRO A 188 6.16 2.87 -8.66
C PRO A 188 6.95 3.30 -7.42
N ARG A 189 6.75 4.52 -6.90
CA ARG A 189 7.44 4.97 -5.69
C ARG A 189 6.98 4.20 -4.45
N VAL A 190 5.71 3.80 -4.40
CA VAL A 190 5.18 2.94 -3.33
C VAL A 190 5.76 1.53 -3.46
N ARG A 191 5.81 0.98 -4.68
CA ARG A 191 6.43 -0.33 -4.94
C ARG A 191 7.91 -0.36 -4.57
N LEU A 192 8.66 0.69 -4.91
CA LEU A 192 10.07 0.83 -4.54
C LEU A 192 10.24 0.83 -3.01
N ARG A 193 9.42 1.61 -2.29
CA ARG A 193 9.41 1.62 -0.81
C ARG A 193 9.04 0.25 -0.23
N ALA A 194 8.12 -0.48 -0.87
CA ALA A 194 7.78 -1.84 -0.46
C ALA A 194 8.97 -2.79 -0.61
N VAL A 195 9.64 -2.80 -1.78
CA VAL A 195 10.87 -3.58 -2.02
C VAL A 195 11.94 -3.23 -0.98
N GLU A 196 12.15 -1.94 -0.75
CA GLU A 196 13.10 -1.42 0.23
C GLU A 196 12.81 -1.88 1.67
N ALA A 197 11.55 -1.82 2.10
CA ALA A 197 11.13 -2.25 3.43
C ALA A 197 11.22 -3.77 3.59
N VAL A 198 10.78 -4.54 2.59
CA VAL A 198 10.90 -6.01 2.57
C VAL A 198 12.37 -6.43 2.61
N THR A 199 13.25 -5.75 1.88
CA THR A 199 14.70 -6.03 1.86
C THR A 199 15.36 -5.87 3.23
N ALA A 200 14.86 -4.94 4.06
CA ALA A 200 15.38 -4.71 5.41
C ALA A 200 14.98 -5.81 6.42
N ILE A 201 14.04 -6.69 6.07
CA ILE A 201 13.61 -7.79 6.93
C ILE A 201 14.51 -9.01 6.65
N ASP A 202 15.10 -9.55 7.72
CA ASP A 202 15.89 -10.79 7.65
C ASP A 202 14.97 -11.99 7.83
N SER A 203 14.55 -12.58 6.71
CA SER A 203 13.62 -13.70 6.66
C SER A 203 13.81 -14.51 5.38
N GLU A 204 13.65 -15.83 5.48
CA GLU A 204 13.67 -16.75 4.33
C GLU A 204 12.54 -16.43 3.32
N ARG A 205 11.41 -15.86 3.79
CA ARG A 205 10.29 -15.47 2.93
C ARG A 205 10.59 -14.26 2.05
N THR A 206 11.61 -13.46 2.42
CA THR A 206 11.96 -12.21 1.74
C THR A 206 12.25 -12.43 0.26
N ALA A 207 13.03 -13.46 -0.07
CA ALA A 207 13.37 -13.75 -1.46
C ALA A 207 12.11 -14.07 -2.28
N THR A 208 11.26 -14.97 -1.76
CA THR A 208 10.00 -15.35 -2.40
C THR A 208 9.08 -14.16 -2.68
N ILE A 209 9.01 -13.21 -1.74
CA ILE A 209 8.19 -12.01 -1.86
C ILE A 209 8.75 -11.02 -2.90
N LEU A 210 10.08 -10.93 -3.03
CA LEU A 210 10.73 -10.01 -3.96
C LEU A 210 10.82 -10.55 -5.39
N LEU A 211 10.74 -11.86 -5.61
CA LEU A 211 10.87 -12.48 -6.94
C LEU A 211 9.97 -11.83 -8.02
N PRO A 212 8.68 -11.55 -7.78
CA PRO A 212 7.83 -10.90 -8.77
C PRO A 212 8.30 -9.48 -9.17
N ALA A 213 8.98 -8.76 -8.27
CA ALA A 213 9.46 -7.40 -8.54
C ALA A 213 10.63 -7.37 -9.54
N LEU A 214 11.27 -8.51 -9.85
CA LEU A 214 12.24 -8.59 -10.95
C LEU A 214 11.62 -8.33 -12.33
N ALA A 215 10.29 -8.45 -12.46
CA ALA A 215 9.55 -8.20 -13.68
C ALA A 215 8.76 -6.88 -13.64
N ASP A 216 9.02 -6.00 -12.67
CA ASP A 216 8.33 -4.72 -12.55
C ASP A 216 8.50 -3.86 -13.81
N ALA A 217 7.50 -3.02 -14.15
CA ALA A 217 7.62 -2.12 -15.30
C ALA A 217 8.65 -1.00 -15.06
N ASP A 218 8.86 -0.61 -13.79
CA ASP A 218 9.76 0.46 -13.39
C ASP A 218 11.20 -0.03 -13.15
N ASP A 219 12.16 0.62 -13.79
CA ASP A 219 13.58 0.25 -13.72
C ASP A 219 14.13 0.32 -12.29
N ASP A 220 13.77 1.34 -11.49
CA ASP A 220 14.30 1.49 -10.14
C ASP A 220 13.79 0.40 -9.19
N VAL A 221 12.53 -0.01 -9.37
CA VAL A 221 11.93 -1.13 -8.61
C VAL A 221 12.61 -2.43 -8.97
N ARG A 222 12.77 -2.74 -10.26
CA ARG A 222 13.47 -3.95 -10.73
C ARG A 222 14.91 -3.99 -10.24
N ASP A 223 15.66 -2.90 -10.46
CA ASP A 223 17.07 -2.80 -10.12
C ASP A 223 17.28 -2.98 -8.61
N ARG A 224 16.37 -2.43 -7.77
CA ARG A 224 16.44 -2.63 -6.32
C ARG A 224 16.08 -4.05 -5.88
N ALA A 225 15.08 -4.68 -6.51
CA ALA A 225 14.74 -6.07 -6.23
C ALA A 225 15.87 -7.02 -6.63
N ALA A 226 16.53 -6.74 -7.77
CA ALA A 226 17.68 -7.51 -8.25
C ALA A 226 18.85 -7.48 -7.25
N THR A 227 19.26 -6.31 -6.79
CA THR A 227 20.36 -6.22 -5.81
C THR A 227 20.00 -6.87 -4.46
N ALA A 228 18.76 -6.70 -4.01
CA ALA A 228 18.28 -7.31 -2.77
C ALA A 228 18.26 -8.85 -2.81
N LEU A 229 17.91 -9.44 -3.96
CA LEU A 229 17.92 -10.88 -4.20
C LEU A 229 19.33 -11.42 -4.42
N ALA A 230 20.18 -10.68 -5.13
CA ALA A 230 21.57 -11.04 -5.37
C ALA A 230 22.39 -11.08 -4.08
N ALA A 231 22.18 -10.12 -3.17
CA ALA A 231 22.76 -10.12 -1.82
C ALA A 231 22.41 -11.39 -1.02
N ARG A 232 21.27 -12.03 -1.36
CA ARG A 232 20.80 -13.29 -0.76
C ARG A 232 21.19 -14.53 -1.58
N GLY A 233 21.97 -14.37 -2.65
CA GLY A 233 22.46 -15.48 -3.47
C GLY A 233 21.47 -16.03 -4.49
N SER A 234 20.38 -15.32 -4.78
CA SER A 234 19.37 -15.76 -5.77
C SER A 234 19.90 -15.63 -7.19
N ALA A 235 19.98 -16.74 -7.91
CA ALA A 235 20.45 -16.78 -9.30
C ALA A 235 19.45 -16.16 -10.29
N GLU A 236 18.19 -16.00 -9.88
CA GLU A 236 17.14 -15.32 -10.63
C GLU A 236 17.46 -13.84 -10.86
N SER A 237 18.33 -13.24 -10.04
CA SER A 237 18.79 -11.86 -10.19
C SER A 237 19.83 -11.65 -11.30
N ILE A 238 20.43 -12.71 -11.85
CA ILE A 238 21.54 -12.61 -12.83
C ILE A 238 21.12 -11.82 -14.07
N ASP A 239 20.01 -12.19 -14.70
CA ASP A 239 19.57 -11.56 -15.96
C ASP A 239 19.19 -10.07 -15.75
N PRO A 240 18.47 -9.69 -14.67
CA PRO A 240 18.29 -8.30 -14.27
C PRO A 240 19.60 -7.52 -14.04
N LEU A 241 20.59 -8.10 -13.34
CA LEU A 241 21.89 -7.45 -13.09
C LEU A 241 22.69 -7.25 -14.39
N VAL A 242 22.64 -8.20 -15.33
CA VAL A 242 23.23 -8.03 -16.67
C VAL A 242 22.56 -6.85 -17.39
N SER A 243 21.23 -6.76 -17.33
CA SER A 243 20.48 -5.63 -17.93
C SER A 243 20.87 -4.28 -17.32
N MET A 244 21.11 -4.23 -16.00
CA MET A 244 21.62 -3.03 -15.30
C MET A 244 22.96 -2.56 -15.86
N ILE A 245 23.90 -3.49 -16.05
CA ILE A 245 25.23 -3.21 -16.63
C ILE A 245 25.11 -2.71 -18.07
N VAL A 246 24.33 -3.41 -18.90
CA VAL A 246 24.13 -3.04 -20.31
C VAL A 246 23.53 -1.65 -20.43
N ALA A 247 22.55 -1.32 -19.60
CA ALA A 247 21.91 -0.01 -19.57
C ALA A 247 22.76 1.09 -18.88
N GLY A 248 23.85 0.73 -18.19
CA GLY A 248 24.67 1.67 -17.42
C GLY A 248 23.97 2.22 -16.17
N ARG A 249 23.03 1.46 -15.59
CA ARG A 249 22.32 1.84 -14.35
C ARG A 249 22.88 1.03 -13.20
N ARG A 250 23.48 1.69 -12.19
CA ARG A 250 24.09 1.03 -11.01
C ARG A 250 24.98 -0.16 -11.42
N ASP A 251 25.73 0.02 -12.51
CA ASP A 251 26.51 -1.01 -13.18
C ASP A 251 27.65 -1.55 -12.31
N VAL A 252 28.28 -0.70 -11.50
CA VAL A 252 29.29 -1.09 -10.51
C VAL A 252 28.71 -2.04 -9.46
N GLU A 253 27.59 -1.67 -8.84
CA GLU A 253 26.90 -2.50 -7.83
C GLU A 253 26.45 -3.83 -8.45
N ALA A 254 25.93 -3.78 -9.68
CA ALA A 254 25.52 -4.99 -10.40
C ALA A 254 26.71 -5.93 -10.70
N ALA A 255 27.86 -5.38 -11.09
CA ALA A 255 29.07 -6.15 -11.33
C ALA A 255 29.58 -6.87 -10.07
N GLU A 256 29.61 -6.18 -8.93
CA GLU A 256 30.00 -6.77 -7.63
C GLU A 256 29.09 -7.95 -7.27
N TYR A 257 27.76 -7.78 -7.41
CA TYR A 257 26.80 -8.84 -7.15
C TYR A 257 26.93 -10.02 -8.11
N LEU A 258 27.17 -9.78 -9.40
CA LEU A 258 27.45 -10.85 -10.36
C LEU A 258 28.72 -11.62 -10.03
N GLY A 259 29.78 -10.93 -9.59
CA GLY A 259 31.02 -11.55 -9.09
C GLY A 259 30.74 -12.46 -7.89
N ALA A 260 30.01 -11.96 -6.88
CA ALA A 260 29.65 -12.73 -5.69
C ALA A 260 28.72 -13.92 -5.99
N LEU A 261 27.88 -13.84 -7.03
CA LEU A 261 27.09 -14.98 -7.50
C LEU A 261 27.94 -15.98 -8.30
N ALA A 262 28.90 -15.49 -9.08
CA ALA A 262 29.83 -16.33 -9.83
C ALA A 262 30.71 -17.18 -8.91
N GLU A 263 31.19 -16.62 -7.80
CA GLU A 263 31.94 -17.34 -6.75
C GLU A 263 31.14 -18.49 -6.12
N ARG A 264 29.82 -18.34 -6.02
CA ARG A 264 28.91 -19.35 -5.44
C ARG A 264 28.46 -20.42 -6.43
N GLY A 265 29.10 -20.49 -7.61
CA GLY A 265 28.79 -21.48 -8.66
C GLY A 265 27.92 -20.93 -9.80
N GLY A 266 27.61 -19.64 -9.82
CA GLY A 266 26.83 -18.99 -10.88
C GLY A 266 27.62 -18.59 -12.14
N SER A 267 28.94 -18.80 -12.16
CA SER A 267 29.84 -18.21 -13.18
C SER A 267 29.41 -18.53 -14.62
N GLY A 268 29.05 -19.78 -14.91
CA GLY A 268 28.59 -20.18 -16.25
C GLY A 268 27.34 -19.41 -16.72
N ARG A 269 26.36 -19.20 -15.83
CA ARG A 269 25.13 -18.45 -16.17
C ARG A 269 25.42 -16.95 -16.34
N VAL A 270 26.25 -16.37 -15.46
CA VAL A 270 26.68 -14.97 -15.57
C VAL A 270 27.36 -14.72 -16.90
N LEU A 271 28.35 -15.54 -17.26
CA LEU A 271 29.09 -15.40 -18.51
C LEU A 271 28.20 -15.63 -19.75
N ALA A 272 27.29 -16.60 -19.68
CA ALA A 272 26.31 -16.83 -20.74
C ALA A 272 25.37 -15.63 -20.94
N GLY A 273 25.02 -14.90 -19.87
CA GLY A 273 24.23 -13.67 -19.94
C GLY A 273 25.00 -12.48 -20.50
N LEU A 274 26.29 -12.33 -20.19
CA LEU A 274 27.12 -11.21 -20.67
C LEU A 274 27.56 -11.38 -22.13
N ARG A 275 27.82 -12.62 -22.59
CA ARG A 275 28.38 -12.90 -23.92
C ARG A 275 27.62 -12.25 -25.09
N PRO A 276 26.28 -12.32 -25.19
CA PRO A 276 25.54 -11.74 -26.31
C PRO A 276 25.71 -10.23 -26.45
N HIS A 277 26.07 -9.55 -25.36
CA HIS A 277 26.24 -8.10 -25.34
C HIS A 277 27.67 -7.64 -25.63
N LEU A 278 28.63 -8.56 -25.71
CA LEU A 278 29.99 -8.26 -26.17
C LEU A 278 30.05 -8.06 -27.69
N ASP A 279 29.13 -8.68 -28.43
CA ASP A 279 28.97 -8.45 -29.87
C ASP A 279 28.15 -7.18 -30.16
N ALA A 280 27.77 -6.41 -29.12
CA ALA A 280 27.01 -5.17 -29.29
C ALA A 280 27.82 -4.11 -30.05
N ALA A 281 27.14 -3.37 -30.93
CA ALA A 281 27.76 -2.31 -31.71
C ALA A 281 28.31 -1.16 -30.83
N ASP A 282 27.70 -0.91 -29.67
CA ASP A 282 28.05 0.20 -28.78
C ASP A 282 29.30 -0.10 -27.92
N PRO A 283 30.43 0.62 -28.11
CA PRO A 283 31.62 0.47 -27.30
C PRO A 283 31.41 0.75 -25.81
N ALA A 284 30.45 1.61 -25.44
CA ALA A 284 30.18 1.91 -24.04
C ALA A 284 29.61 0.70 -23.30
N VAL A 285 28.75 -0.08 -23.95
CA VAL A 285 28.22 -1.34 -23.41
C VAL A 285 29.34 -2.35 -23.23
N ARG A 286 30.18 -2.54 -24.26
CA ARG A 286 31.33 -3.46 -24.19
C ARG A 286 32.30 -3.07 -23.08
N LEU A 287 32.58 -1.77 -22.90
CA LEU A 287 33.43 -1.27 -21.82
C LEU A 287 32.88 -1.61 -20.43
N ARG A 288 31.58 -1.41 -20.19
CA ARG A 288 30.94 -1.76 -18.90
C ARG A 288 31.00 -3.27 -18.64
N ILE A 289 30.80 -4.09 -19.68
CA ILE A 289 30.92 -5.55 -19.54
C ILE A 289 32.37 -5.95 -19.23
N VAL A 290 33.37 -5.34 -19.89
CA VAL A 290 34.78 -5.57 -19.58
C VAL A 290 35.10 -5.20 -18.13
N GLN A 291 34.55 -4.10 -17.63
CA GLN A 291 34.67 -3.72 -16.22
C GLN A 291 34.00 -4.75 -15.31
N ALA A 292 32.79 -5.22 -15.64
CA ALA A 292 32.10 -6.24 -14.86
C ALA A 292 32.82 -7.59 -14.86
N LEU A 293 33.45 -7.96 -15.98
CA LEU A 293 34.30 -9.16 -16.07
C LEU A 293 35.49 -9.10 -15.12
N ALA A 294 35.90 -7.91 -14.64
CA ALA A 294 36.94 -7.78 -13.61
C ALA A 294 36.52 -8.36 -12.25
N GLU A 295 35.21 -8.39 -11.95
CA GLU A 295 34.64 -8.99 -10.73
C GLU A 295 34.37 -10.49 -10.86
N ILE A 296 34.36 -11.04 -12.09
CA ILE A 296 33.97 -12.43 -12.33
C ILE A 296 35.20 -13.36 -12.31
N PRO A 297 35.32 -14.26 -11.31
CA PRO A 297 36.47 -15.15 -11.19
C PRO A 297 36.42 -16.30 -12.21
N GLY A 298 37.59 -16.89 -12.46
CA GLY A 298 37.74 -18.13 -13.22
C GLY A 298 38.25 -17.97 -14.65
N VAL A 299 38.59 -19.12 -15.23
CA VAL A 299 39.26 -19.22 -16.55
C VAL A 299 38.38 -18.75 -17.71
N ASP A 300 37.06 -18.91 -17.60
CA ASP A 300 36.14 -18.52 -18.68
C ASP A 300 35.97 -16.99 -18.74
N GLY A 301 35.92 -16.31 -17.59
CA GLY A 301 35.94 -14.85 -17.53
C GLY A 301 37.26 -14.26 -18.02
N GLN A 302 38.38 -14.93 -17.69
CA GLN A 302 39.70 -14.56 -18.22
C GLN A 302 39.75 -14.68 -19.76
N ARG A 303 39.24 -15.78 -20.33
CA ARG A 303 39.21 -15.99 -21.79
C ARG A 303 38.42 -14.89 -22.51
N LEU A 304 37.29 -14.47 -21.93
CA LEU A 304 36.51 -13.35 -22.46
C LEU A 304 37.30 -12.04 -22.43
N LEU A 305 37.98 -11.74 -21.34
CA LEU A 305 38.85 -10.55 -21.26
C LEU A 305 39.98 -10.60 -22.29
N GLU A 306 40.59 -11.77 -22.52
CA GLU A 306 41.63 -11.97 -23.54
C GLU A 306 41.09 -11.68 -24.95
N GLU A 307 39.89 -12.16 -25.30
CA GLU A 307 39.21 -11.82 -26.55
C GLU A 307 39.00 -10.31 -26.69
N MET A 308 38.61 -9.63 -25.61
CA MET A 308 38.37 -8.19 -25.63
C MET A 308 39.63 -7.33 -25.78
N THR A 309 40.84 -7.89 -25.57
CA THR A 309 42.09 -7.15 -25.86
C THR A 309 42.28 -6.84 -27.35
N ALA A 310 41.55 -7.54 -28.22
CA ALA A 310 41.52 -7.32 -29.65
C ALA A 310 40.28 -6.54 -30.13
N ASP A 311 39.56 -5.87 -29.22
CA ASP A 311 38.39 -5.05 -29.58
C ASP A 311 38.75 -3.96 -30.60
N VAL A 312 37.80 -3.65 -31.47
CA VAL A 312 37.94 -2.58 -32.47
C VAL A 312 38.04 -1.19 -31.84
N ASP A 313 37.46 -1.00 -30.65
CA ASP A 313 37.56 0.22 -29.87
C ASP A 313 38.81 0.18 -28.97
N PRO A 314 39.75 1.15 -29.12
CA PRO A 314 40.98 1.18 -28.35
C PRO A 314 40.77 1.26 -26.83
N THR A 315 39.70 1.90 -26.37
CA THR A 315 39.41 2.07 -24.94
C THR A 315 38.97 0.76 -24.32
N VAL A 316 38.14 0.00 -25.03
CA VAL A 316 37.71 -1.34 -24.61
C VAL A 316 38.92 -2.27 -24.53
N ALA A 317 39.73 -2.33 -25.59
CA ALA A 317 40.94 -3.15 -25.66
C ALA A 317 41.97 -2.80 -24.57
N ALA A 318 42.21 -1.51 -24.34
CA ALA A 318 43.13 -1.05 -23.31
C ALA A 318 42.64 -1.39 -21.90
N THR A 319 41.35 -1.22 -21.62
CA THR A 319 40.73 -1.57 -20.34
C THR A 319 40.82 -3.08 -20.08
N ALA A 320 40.50 -3.91 -21.07
CA ALA A 320 40.62 -5.37 -20.94
C ALA A 320 42.06 -5.81 -20.61
N THR A 321 43.04 -5.21 -21.29
CA THR A 321 44.47 -5.43 -21.02
C THR A 321 44.86 -5.01 -19.61
N ALA A 322 44.37 -3.86 -19.14
CA ALA A 322 44.63 -3.37 -17.79
C ALA A 322 44.06 -4.29 -16.71
N VAL A 323 42.82 -4.78 -16.90
CA VAL A 323 42.16 -5.72 -15.99
C VAL A 323 42.95 -7.04 -15.89
N LEU A 324 43.37 -7.61 -17.03
CA LEU A 324 44.19 -8.83 -17.05
C LEU A 324 45.52 -8.66 -16.29
N ARG A 325 46.21 -7.53 -16.51
CA ARG A 325 47.45 -7.24 -15.78
C ARG A 325 47.23 -7.10 -14.28
N ALA A 326 46.14 -6.46 -13.85
CA ALA A 326 45.82 -6.33 -12.43
C ALA A 326 45.57 -7.69 -11.77
N ARG A 327 44.88 -8.61 -12.46
CA ARG A 327 44.63 -9.98 -12.00
C ARG A 327 45.92 -10.80 -11.86
N ASP A 328 46.82 -10.70 -12.83
CA ASP A 328 48.14 -11.36 -12.78
C ASP A 328 48.99 -10.90 -11.59
N VAL A 329 48.96 -9.60 -11.28
CA VAL A 329 49.67 -9.05 -10.12
C VAL A 329 49.05 -9.55 -8.82
N GLY A 330 47.72 -9.55 -8.71
CA GLY A 330 47.01 -10.08 -7.54
C GLY A 330 47.32 -11.55 -7.28
N ALA A 331 47.30 -12.39 -8.31
CA ALA A 331 47.62 -13.82 -8.21
C ALA A 331 49.06 -14.07 -7.72
N ARG A 332 50.02 -13.25 -8.15
CA ARG A 332 51.44 -13.35 -7.72
C ARG A 332 51.69 -12.88 -6.29
N VAL A 333 50.84 -12.00 -5.76
CA VAL A 333 50.95 -11.48 -4.38
C VAL A 333 50.34 -12.44 -3.37
N ILE A 334 49.24 -13.12 -3.70
CA ILE A 334 48.54 -14.07 -2.81
C ILE A 334 49.22 -15.45 -2.80
N GLY A 335 49.97 -15.80 -3.85
CA GLY A 335 50.75 -17.04 -3.95
C GLY A 335 52.10 -17.05 -3.22
N ARG A 336 52.34 -16.12 -2.28
CA ARG A 336 53.51 -16.05 -1.38
C ARG A 336 53.06 -16.07 0.07
#